data_AF-A0A356K1J0-F1
#
_entry.id   AF-A0A356K1J0-F1
#
_cell.length_a   1.000
_cell.length_b   1.000
_cell.length_c   1.000
_cell.angle_alpha   90.00
_cell.angle_beta   90.00
_cell.angle_gamma   90.00
#
_symmetry.space_group_name_H-M   'P 1'
#
loop_
_entity.id
_entity.type
_entity.pdbx_description
1 polymer ?
#
loop_
_entity_poly.entity_id
_entity_poly.type
_entity_poly.pdbx_seq_one_letter_code
_entity_poly.pdbx_strand_id
1 'polypeptide(L)'
;MKKIIIVILSLVLLTGCGTTDEEKTTMFYDSLEKAYASIYITEGVGLPVYEDSKVTLKDVNWYKTANSTYNSYEKIEDTINSVFTGKLNEELNKVLARKYREIDAELYTTGTGGCILDYQIDDTLMDNLKKDVTISKIKGKKITFKYKDKEYTAKKSDNVYVFGDKVFECN
;
A
#
# COMPACT_ATOMS: atom_id res chain seq x y z
N MET A 1 -36.99 -44.75 35.38
CA MET A 1 -37.82 -44.23 34.26
C MET A 1 -38.40 -42.87 34.65
N LYS A 2 -38.45 -41.95 33.67
CA LYS A 2 -38.78 -40.49 33.71
C LYS A 2 -37.57 -39.56 33.94
N LYS A 3 -37.37 -38.45 33.26
CA LYS A 3 -37.47 -38.04 31.83
C LYS A 3 -36.91 -36.59 31.79
N ILE A 4 -35.91 -36.31 30.93
CA ILE A 4 -35.62 -35.02 30.23
C ILE A 4 -35.10 -33.89 31.19
N ILE A 5 -34.18 -32.95 30.90
CA ILE A 5 -33.87 -32.10 29.74
C ILE A 5 -32.39 -31.68 29.73
N ILE A 6 -31.82 -31.68 28.52
CA ILE A 6 -30.53 -31.09 28.12
C ILE A 6 -30.62 -29.56 28.19
N VAL A 7 -29.66 -28.89 28.83
CA VAL A 7 -29.38 -27.48 28.56
C VAL A 7 -27.95 -27.37 28.07
N ILE A 8 -27.83 -27.23 26.76
CA ILE A 8 -26.63 -26.78 26.06
C ILE A 8 -26.38 -25.35 26.56
N LEU A 9 -25.33 -25.14 27.37
CA LEU A 9 -24.85 -23.80 27.65
C LEU A 9 -23.91 -23.40 26.51
N SER A 10 -24.53 -22.99 25.40
CA SER A 10 -23.86 -22.22 24.36
C SER A 10 -23.31 -20.96 25.03
N LEU A 11 -22.01 -20.96 25.34
CA LEU A 11 -21.29 -19.71 25.60
C LEU A 11 -21.19 -19.00 24.24
N VAL A 12 -22.28 -18.32 23.88
CA VAL A 12 -22.23 -17.19 22.96
C VAL A 12 -21.41 -16.14 23.69
N LEU A 13 -20.08 -16.21 23.49
CA LEU A 13 -19.22 -15.08 23.77
C LEU A 13 -19.74 -13.97 22.87
N LEU A 14 -20.32 -12.96 23.52
CA LEU A 14 -20.65 -11.65 22.98
C LEU A 14 -19.61 -11.23 21.95
N THR A 15 -19.86 -11.48 20.66
CA THR A 15 -19.14 -10.82 19.59
C THR A 15 -19.64 -9.40 19.59
N GLY A 16 -19.02 -8.55 20.41
CA GLY A 16 -19.07 -7.12 20.20
C GLY A 16 -18.77 -6.87 18.72
N CYS A 17 -19.58 -6.03 18.08
CA CYS A 17 -19.44 -5.62 16.69
C CYS A 17 -17.98 -5.23 16.41
N GLY A 18 -17.19 -6.18 15.94
CA GLY A 18 -15.74 -6.15 15.98
C GLY A 18 -15.24 -6.86 14.73
N THR A 19 -14.35 -6.18 14.01
CA THR A 19 -13.80 -6.66 12.75
C THR A 19 -13.18 -8.06 12.95
N THR A 20 -13.55 -9.02 12.11
CA THR A 20 -13.02 -10.39 12.18
C THR A 20 -11.52 -10.40 11.86
N ASP A 21 -10.82 -11.48 12.21
CA ASP A 21 -9.40 -11.60 11.86
C ASP A 21 -9.18 -11.74 10.35
N GLU A 22 -10.15 -12.30 9.62
CA GLU A 22 -10.17 -12.33 8.16
C GLU A 22 -10.29 -10.92 7.57
N GLU A 23 -11.26 -10.13 8.03
CA GLU A 23 -11.42 -8.73 7.60
C GLU A 23 -10.17 -7.88 7.91
N LYS A 24 -9.54 -8.08 9.08
CA LYS A 24 -8.27 -7.40 9.42
C LYS A 24 -7.14 -7.80 8.48
N THR A 25 -7.10 -9.07 8.07
CA THR A 25 -6.09 -9.60 7.17
C THR A 25 -6.26 -9.02 5.77
N THR A 26 -7.48 -8.98 5.26
CA THR A 26 -7.79 -8.33 3.97
C THR A 26 -7.40 -6.86 3.99
N MET A 27 -7.88 -6.10 4.99
CA MET A 27 -7.50 -4.69 5.15
C MET A 27 -5.98 -4.46 5.23
N PHE A 28 -5.27 -5.37 5.89
CA PHE A 28 -3.81 -5.29 6.00
C PHE A 28 -3.15 -5.43 4.63
N TYR A 29 -3.53 -6.44 3.86
CA TYR A 29 -2.95 -6.67 2.55
C TYR A 29 -3.32 -5.55 1.56
N ASP A 30 -4.55 -5.03 1.60
CA ASP A 30 -4.94 -3.85 0.80
C ASP A 30 -4.08 -2.62 1.14
N SER A 31 -3.78 -2.43 2.43
CA SER A 31 -2.91 -1.34 2.88
C SER A 31 -1.44 -1.58 2.49
N LEU A 32 -1.00 -2.83 2.55
CA LEU A 32 0.35 -3.24 2.18
C LEU A 32 0.60 -3.04 0.68
N GLU A 33 -0.37 -3.35 -0.17
CA GLU A 33 -0.32 -3.10 -1.61
C GLU A 33 -0.18 -1.60 -1.91
N LYS A 34 -0.98 -0.75 -1.26
CA LYS A 34 -0.86 0.71 -1.37
C LYS A 34 0.51 1.21 -0.90
N ALA A 35 1.04 0.65 0.18
CA ALA A 35 2.37 0.98 0.69
C ALA A 35 3.46 0.58 -0.32
N TYR A 36 3.33 -0.59 -0.96
CA TYR A 36 4.22 -1.03 -2.02
C TYR A 36 4.17 -0.09 -3.23
N ALA A 37 2.96 0.20 -3.74
CA ALA A 37 2.76 1.08 -4.88
C ALA A 37 3.33 2.48 -4.61
N SER A 38 3.14 3.01 -3.41
CA SER A 38 3.70 4.30 -2.99
C SER A 38 5.22 4.34 -3.13
N ILE A 39 5.95 3.32 -2.63
CA ILE A 39 7.41 3.24 -2.77
C ILE A 39 7.80 3.02 -4.24
N TYR A 40 7.09 2.14 -4.96
CA TYR A 40 7.40 1.85 -6.36
C TYR A 40 7.26 3.07 -7.26
N ILE A 41 6.22 3.88 -7.06
CA ILE A 41 5.94 5.10 -7.83
C ILE A 41 6.96 6.19 -7.50
N THR A 42 7.28 6.38 -6.21
CA THR A 42 8.13 7.49 -5.78
C THR A 42 9.62 7.16 -5.87
N GLU A 43 10.06 5.99 -5.45
CA GLU A 43 11.49 5.64 -5.36
C GLU A 43 11.92 4.59 -6.37
N GLY A 44 11.00 3.70 -6.77
CA GLY A 44 11.22 2.71 -7.81
C GLY A 44 11.25 3.29 -9.22
N VAL A 45 11.14 2.38 -10.20
CA VAL A 45 11.11 2.68 -11.63
C VAL A 45 9.98 3.65 -12.03
N GLY A 46 8.94 3.79 -11.19
CA GLY A 46 7.83 4.71 -11.45
C GLY A 46 6.72 4.11 -12.30
N LEU A 47 5.79 4.97 -12.72
CA LEU A 47 4.66 4.58 -13.56
C LEU A 47 5.11 4.37 -15.01
N PRO A 48 4.49 3.44 -15.75
CA PRO A 48 4.74 3.30 -17.18
C PRO A 48 4.42 4.60 -17.92
N VAL A 49 5.11 4.86 -19.03
CA VAL A 49 4.97 6.10 -19.81
C VAL A 49 4.79 5.82 -21.30
N TYR A 50 4.21 6.77 -22.03
CA TYR A 50 4.24 6.79 -23.49
C TYR A 50 5.50 7.54 -23.95
N GLU A 51 6.55 6.82 -24.38
CA GLU A 51 7.87 7.39 -24.68
C GLU A 51 7.84 8.54 -25.71
N ASP A 52 6.98 8.41 -26.73
CA ASP A 52 6.81 9.42 -27.78
C ASP A 52 5.99 10.65 -27.33
N SER A 53 5.28 10.55 -26.20
CA SER A 53 4.47 11.64 -25.64
C SER A 53 5.23 12.32 -24.51
N LYS A 54 6.03 13.32 -24.86
CA LYS A 54 6.80 14.11 -23.89
C LYS A 54 6.68 15.61 -24.11
N VAL A 55 6.84 16.35 -23.03
CA VAL A 55 6.98 17.81 -23.03
C VAL A 55 8.26 18.20 -22.31
N THR A 56 8.98 19.18 -22.83
CA THR A 56 10.21 19.68 -22.19
C THR A 56 9.89 20.99 -21.47
N LEU A 57 10.09 21.01 -20.15
CA LEU A 57 9.87 22.19 -19.32
C LEU A 57 11.10 22.43 -18.45
N LYS A 58 11.67 23.64 -18.51
CA LYS A 58 12.89 24.01 -17.76
C LYS A 58 14.02 22.99 -17.95
N ASP A 59 14.29 22.61 -19.20
CA ASP A 59 15.32 21.63 -19.59
C ASP A 59 15.14 20.21 -19.02
N VAL A 60 13.94 19.90 -18.52
CA VAL A 60 13.56 18.55 -18.04
C VAL A 60 12.50 17.97 -18.97
N ASN A 61 12.73 16.73 -19.42
CA ASN A 61 11.72 15.97 -20.15
C ASN A 61 10.71 15.36 -19.18
N TRP A 62 9.44 15.63 -19.46
CA TRP A 62 8.30 15.08 -18.76
C TRP A 62 7.56 14.16 -19.72
N TYR A 63 7.41 12.90 -19.35
CA TYR A 63 6.77 11.87 -20.15
C TYR A 63 5.36 11.64 -19.65
N LYS A 64 4.39 11.58 -20.56
CA LYS A 64 3.00 11.30 -20.23
C LYS A 64 2.90 9.90 -19.65
N THR A 65 2.30 9.78 -18.47
CA THR A 65 2.08 8.46 -17.86
C THR A 65 1.06 7.67 -18.66
N ALA A 66 1.28 6.37 -18.79
CA ALA A 66 0.31 5.45 -19.36
C ALA A 66 -0.92 5.32 -18.46
N ASN A 67 -2.03 4.88 -19.05
CA ASN A 67 -3.27 4.69 -18.32
C ASN A 67 -3.07 3.62 -17.24
N SER A 68 -3.37 3.99 -16.00
CA SER A 68 -3.30 3.09 -14.85
C SER A 68 -4.32 3.51 -13.80
N THR A 69 -4.40 2.74 -12.73
CA THR A 69 -5.17 3.12 -11.54
C THR A 69 -4.62 4.39 -10.89
N TYR A 70 -3.37 4.78 -11.14
CA TYR A 70 -2.69 5.95 -10.58
C TYR A 70 -2.57 7.06 -11.65
N ASN A 71 -3.70 7.68 -11.97
CA ASN A 71 -3.86 8.54 -13.15
C ASN A 71 -3.90 10.05 -12.85
N SER A 72 -3.77 10.47 -11.60
CA SER A 72 -3.66 11.88 -11.20
C SER A 72 -2.64 12.03 -10.09
N TYR A 73 -2.14 13.26 -9.91
CA TYR A 73 -1.19 13.56 -8.83
C TYR A 73 -1.84 13.32 -7.47
N GLU A 74 -3.06 13.85 -7.29
CA GLU A 74 -3.86 13.72 -6.07
C GLU A 74 -4.07 12.25 -5.69
N LYS A 75 -4.35 11.37 -6.66
CA LYS A 75 -4.58 9.95 -6.35
C LYS A 75 -3.32 9.23 -5.86
N ILE A 76 -2.16 9.61 -6.36
CA ILE A 76 -0.88 9.07 -5.87
C ILE A 76 -0.59 9.61 -4.47
N GLU A 77 -0.77 10.91 -4.28
CA GLU A 77 -0.59 11.58 -2.98
C GLU A 77 -1.52 10.96 -1.92
N ASP A 78 -2.80 10.77 -2.23
CA ASP A 78 -3.78 10.11 -1.36
C ASP A 78 -3.37 8.67 -1.02
N THR A 79 -2.82 7.94 -1.99
CA THR A 79 -2.33 6.58 -1.75
C THR A 79 -1.21 6.59 -0.70
N ILE A 80 -0.22 7.49 -0.85
CA ILE A 80 0.89 7.65 0.11
C ILE A 80 0.36 8.08 1.49
N ASN A 81 -0.53 9.07 1.53
CA ASN A 81 -1.06 9.66 2.76
C ASN A 81 -1.98 8.69 3.52
N SER A 82 -2.60 7.74 2.83
CA SER A 82 -3.47 6.75 3.47
C SER A 82 -2.70 5.68 4.25
N VAL A 83 -1.43 5.43 3.93
CA VAL A 83 -0.66 4.29 4.49
C VAL A 83 0.65 4.68 5.15
N PHE A 84 1.16 5.90 4.96
CA PHE A 84 2.35 6.40 5.65
C PHE A 84 2.04 7.63 6.48
N THR A 85 2.77 7.80 7.59
CA THR A 85 2.65 8.98 8.47
C THR A 85 4.03 9.52 8.88
N GLY A 86 4.05 10.73 9.44
CA GLY A 86 5.25 11.36 9.98
C GLY A 86 6.33 11.61 8.92
N LYS A 87 7.59 11.48 9.33
CA LYS A 87 8.74 11.86 8.49
C LYS A 87 8.80 11.10 7.16
N LEU A 88 8.48 9.80 7.16
CA LEU A 88 8.49 8.99 5.94
C LEU A 88 7.45 9.49 4.93
N ASN A 89 6.24 9.82 5.39
CA ASN A 89 5.21 10.41 4.53
C ASN A 89 5.67 11.73 3.89
N GLU A 90 6.27 12.62 4.69
CA GLU A 90 6.82 13.89 4.18
C GLU A 90 7.95 13.69 3.15
N GLU A 91 8.82 12.72 3.39
CA GLU A 91 9.92 12.38 2.47
C GLU A 91 9.39 11.85 1.13
N LEU A 92 8.40 10.95 1.15
CA LEU A 92 7.78 10.39 -0.06
C LEU A 92 7.04 11.48 -0.86
N ASN A 93 6.29 12.37 -0.21
CA ASN A 93 5.60 13.47 -0.87
C ASN A 93 6.57 14.49 -1.52
N LYS A 94 7.74 14.73 -0.90
CA LYS A 94 8.81 15.54 -1.53
C LYS A 94 9.40 14.87 -2.76
N VAL A 95 9.46 13.54 -2.81
CA VAL A 95 9.88 12.80 -4.00
C VAL A 95 8.80 12.87 -5.08
N LEU A 96 7.53 12.66 -4.70
CA LEU A 96 6.38 12.78 -5.60
C LEU A 96 6.36 14.13 -6.31
N ALA A 97 6.44 15.24 -5.57
CA ALA A 97 6.43 16.60 -6.12
C ALA A 97 7.60 16.92 -7.07
N ARG A 98 8.70 16.16 -6.99
CA ARG A 98 9.85 16.29 -7.90
C ARG A 98 9.70 15.43 -9.15
N LYS A 99 9.11 14.25 -9.02
CA LYS A 99 8.99 13.26 -10.11
C LYS A 99 7.74 13.45 -10.94
N TYR A 100 6.63 13.89 -10.37
CA TYR A 100 5.32 13.92 -11.01
C TYR A 100 4.72 15.31 -11.02
N ARG A 101 3.91 15.57 -12.04
CA ARG A 101 3.10 16.79 -12.14
C ARG A 101 1.96 16.60 -13.12
N GLU A 102 0.98 17.49 -13.04
CA GLU A 102 -0.07 17.60 -14.05
C GLU A 102 0.23 18.70 -15.07
N ILE A 103 -0.05 18.42 -16.33
CA ILE A 103 0.06 19.33 -17.48
C ILE A 103 -1.17 19.07 -18.34
N ASP A 104 -1.97 20.11 -18.58
CA ASP A 104 -3.22 20.03 -19.35
C ASP A 104 -4.17 18.92 -18.85
N ALA A 105 -4.30 18.80 -17.53
CA ALA A 105 -5.10 17.78 -16.84
C ALA A 105 -4.66 16.32 -17.07
N GLU A 106 -3.45 16.11 -17.58
CA GLU A 106 -2.85 14.79 -17.72
C GLU A 106 -1.62 14.67 -16.80
N LEU A 107 -1.38 13.45 -16.30
CA LEU A 107 -0.26 13.17 -15.42
C LEU A 107 1.02 12.92 -16.24
N TYR A 108 2.10 13.58 -15.83
CA TYR A 108 3.42 13.42 -16.41
C TYR A 108 4.45 13.08 -15.32
N THR A 109 5.50 12.36 -15.72
CA THR A 109 6.62 11.99 -14.86
C THR A 109 7.97 12.28 -15.52
N THR A 110 8.96 12.65 -14.71
CA THR A 110 10.37 12.67 -15.14
C THR A 110 11.03 11.30 -15.01
N GLY A 111 10.37 10.36 -14.34
CA GLY A 111 10.95 9.09 -13.91
C GLY A 111 10.91 8.03 -15.02
N THR A 112 11.89 8.06 -15.92
CA THR A 112 12.26 6.93 -16.78
C THR A 112 13.35 6.04 -16.14
N GLY A 113 13.52 6.12 -14.81
CA GLY A 113 14.56 5.40 -14.08
C GLY A 113 14.36 5.43 -12.55
N GLY A 114 14.73 4.32 -11.92
CA GLY A 114 14.67 4.08 -10.49
C GLY A 114 15.10 2.66 -10.17
N CYS A 115 15.04 2.27 -8.90
CA CYS A 115 15.38 0.91 -8.50
C CYS A 115 14.28 -0.07 -8.95
N ILE A 116 14.67 -1.32 -9.22
CA ILE A 116 13.72 -2.40 -9.42
C ILE A 116 13.35 -2.94 -8.03
N LEU A 117 12.08 -2.84 -7.67
CA LEU A 117 11.52 -3.60 -6.55
C LEU A 117 11.12 -5.01 -7.01
N ASP A 118 10.87 -5.91 -6.07
CA ASP A 118 10.63 -7.34 -6.32
C ASP A 118 9.48 -7.64 -7.31
N TYR A 119 8.47 -6.77 -7.36
CA TYR A 119 7.26 -6.93 -8.16
C TYR A 119 6.92 -5.67 -8.97
N GLN A 120 6.22 -5.87 -10.08
CA GLN A 120 5.59 -4.81 -10.85
C GLN A 120 4.23 -4.44 -10.24
N ILE A 121 3.73 -3.23 -10.54
CA ILE A 121 2.35 -2.85 -10.22
C ILE A 121 1.43 -3.40 -11.32
N ASP A 122 0.96 -4.63 -11.12
CA ASP A 122 -0.02 -5.31 -11.98
C ASP A 122 -0.99 -6.15 -11.15
N ASP A 123 -1.91 -6.86 -11.82
CA ASP A 123 -2.97 -7.66 -11.20
C ASP A 123 -2.44 -8.82 -10.32
N THR A 124 -1.15 -9.15 -10.40
CA THR A 124 -0.52 -10.22 -9.60
C THR A 124 0.15 -9.70 -8.32
N LEU A 125 0.27 -8.37 -8.16
CA LEU A 125 0.98 -7.74 -7.05
C LEU A 125 0.50 -8.25 -5.68
N MET A 126 -0.82 -8.24 -5.47
CA MET A 126 -1.44 -8.67 -4.22
C MET A 126 -1.08 -10.12 -3.86
N ASP A 127 -1.17 -11.03 -4.83
CA ASP A 127 -0.89 -12.45 -4.60
C ASP A 127 0.60 -12.70 -4.35
N ASN A 128 1.48 -11.92 -4.98
CA ASN A 128 2.92 -12.01 -4.73
C ASN A 128 3.28 -11.48 -3.34
N LEU A 129 2.70 -10.36 -2.92
CA LEU A 129 2.86 -9.84 -1.56
C LEU A 129 2.39 -10.85 -0.51
N LYS A 130 1.26 -11.54 -0.72
CA LYS A 130 0.75 -12.58 0.20
C LYS A 130 1.67 -13.80 0.33
N LYS A 131 2.49 -14.12 -0.68
CA LYS A 131 3.44 -15.23 -0.62
C LYS A 131 4.64 -14.89 0.25
N ASP A 132 5.14 -13.66 0.15
CA ASP A 132 6.41 -13.27 0.75
C ASP A 132 6.25 -12.47 2.05
N VAL A 133 5.02 -12.04 2.36
CA VAL A 133 4.67 -11.41 3.64
C VAL A 133 3.89 -12.36 4.52
N THR A 134 4.44 -12.64 5.70
CA THR A 134 3.81 -13.52 6.69
C THR A 134 3.34 -12.73 7.91
N ILE A 135 2.03 -12.72 8.17
CA ILE A 135 1.47 -12.18 9.40
C ILE A 135 1.87 -13.09 10.57
N SER A 136 2.68 -12.55 11.48
CA SER A 136 3.14 -13.29 12.66
C SER A 136 2.19 -13.12 13.85
N LYS A 137 1.51 -11.97 13.96
CA LYS A 137 0.61 -11.69 15.09
C LYS A 137 -0.38 -10.57 14.78
N ILE A 138 -1.64 -10.80 15.15
CA ILE A 138 -2.70 -9.77 15.18
C ILE A 138 -3.05 -9.50 16.65
N LYS A 139 -2.89 -8.26 17.12
CA LYS A 139 -3.25 -7.86 18.49
C LYS A 139 -3.93 -6.51 18.51
N GLY A 140 -5.24 -6.50 18.72
CA GLY A 140 -6.05 -5.27 18.74
C GLY A 140 -5.93 -4.51 17.43
N LYS A 141 -5.42 -3.27 17.48
CA LYS A 141 -5.16 -2.42 16.31
C LYS A 141 -3.76 -2.61 15.69
N LYS A 142 -2.95 -3.57 16.14
CA LYS A 142 -1.57 -3.77 15.67
C LYS A 142 -1.43 -5.11 14.96
N ILE A 143 -0.80 -5.09 13.79
CA ILE A 143 -0.32 -6.29 13.09
C ILE A 143 1.20 -6.31 13.13
N THR A 144 1.77 -7.46 13.43
CA THR A 144 3.20 -7.77 13.31
C THR A 144 3.38 -8.77 12.19
N PHE A 145 4.27 -8.48 11.26
CA PHE A 145 4.47 -9.29 10.06
C PHE A 145 5.94 -9.33 9.68
N LYS A 146 6.31 -10.30 8.85
CA LYS A 146 7.67 -10.46 8.33
C LYS A 146 7.70 -10.31 6.83
N TYR A 147 8.77 -9.71 6.34
CA TYR A 147 9.12 -9.63 4.92
C TYR A 147 10.65 -9.65 4.82
N LYS A 148 11.21 -10.52 3.96
CA LYS A 148 12.67 -10.73 3.82
C LYS A 148 13.41 -10.87 5.15
N ASP A 149 12.90 -11.73 6.03
CA ASP A 149 13.42 -12.00 7.37
C ASP A 149 13.46 -10.82 8.35
N LYS A 150 12.97 -9.63 7.96
CA LYS A 150 12.80 -8.48 8.85
C LYS A 150 11.37 -8.44 9.41
N GLU A 151 11.23 -8.10 10.68
CA GLU A 151 9.94 -7.94 11.36
C GLU A 151 9.50 -6.48 11.34
N TYR A 152 8.25 -6.26 10.95
CA TYR A 152 7.63 -4.94 10.84
C TYR A 152 6.32 -4.90 11.61
N THR A 153 5.83 -3.67 11.82
CA THR A 153 4.53 -3.47 12.45
C THR A 153 3.69 -2.44 11.72
N ALA A 154 2.41 -2.74 11.59
CA ALA A 154 1.40 -1.81 11.06
C ALA A 154 0.33 -1.53 12.12
N LYS A 155 -0.19 -0.32 12.13
CA LYS A 155 -1.23 0.12 13.08
C LYS A 155 -2.50 0.49 12.33
N LYS A 156 -3.64 -0.06 12.75
CA LYS A 156 -4.96 0.26 12.22
C LYS A 156 -5.30 1.71 12.57
N SER A 157 -5.53 2.51 11.53
CA SER A 157 -6.13 3.84 11.59
C SER A 157 -7.39 3.80 10.74
N ASP A 158 -8.55 3.94 11.37
CA ASP A 158 -9.86 3.81 10.71
C ASP A 158 -10.00 2.51 9.89
N ASN A 159 -10.10 2.61 8.57
CA ASN A 159 -10.30 1.49 7.65
C ASN A 159 -9.02 1.06 6.92
N VAL A 160 -7.86 1.52 7.37
CA VAL A 160 -6.54 1.21 6.78
C VAL A 160 -5.52 0.84 7.84
N TYR A 161 -4.44 0.18 7.44
CA TYR A 161 -3.24 -0.01 8.24
C TYR A 161 -2.15 0.96 7.79
N VAL A 162 -1.56 1.65 8.74
CA VAL A 162 -0.49 2.63 8.52
C VAL A 162 0.85 2.06 8.95
N PHE A 163 1.87 2.34 8.14
CA PHE A 163 3.26 1.94 8.32
C PHE A 163 4.08 3.15 8.76
N GLY A 164 4.78 3.01 9.88
CA GLY A 164 5.73 4.04 10.37
C GLY A 164 7.12 3.89 9.77
N ASP A 165 7.46 2.69 9.34
CA ASP A 165 8.75 2.33 8.75
C ASP A 165 8.57 2.00 7.28
N LYS A 166 9.63 2.20 6.50
CA LYS A 166 9.69 1.79 5.11
C LYS A 166 9.84 0.26 5.06
N VAL A 167 8.78 -0.42 4.61
CA VAL A 167 8.75 -1.90 4.51
C VAL A 167 9.50 -2.38 3.27
N PHE A 168 9.34 -1.65 2.17
CA PHE A 168 9.90 -1.98 0.87
C PHE A 168 11.02 -1.00 0.54
N GLU A 169 12.20 -1.52 0.20
CA GLU A 169 13.39 -0.71 -0.04
C GLU A 169 13.92 -0.99 -1.45
N CYS A 170 14.44 0.06 -2.07
CA CYS A 170 15.31 -0.06 -3.21
C CYS A 170 16.62 -0.74 -2.79
N ASN A 171 16.98 -1.85 -3.45
CA ASN A 171 18.32 -2.43 -3.35
C ASN A 171 19.33 -1.62 -4.16
#